data_AF-A0A553FL25-F1
#
_entry.id   AF-A0A553FL25-F1
#
_cell.length_a   1.000
_cell.length_b   1.000
_cell.length_c   1.000
_cell.angle_alpha   90.00
_cell.angle_beta   90.00
_cell.angle_gamma   90.00
#
_symmetry.space_group_name_H-M   'P 1'
#
loop_
_entity.id
_entity.type
_entity.pdbx_description
1 polymer ?
#
loop_
_entity_poly.entity_id
_entity_poly.type
_entity_poly.pdbx_seq_one_letter_code
_entity_poly.pdbx_strand_id
1 'polypeptide(L)'
;MLKNIMLFMISCFCIAANAQVISGDDPKSITYSNYKFNYIGAFRIPADTFGDSRVTYSQGVFTLKDDGKSFFIVGHKQHQAIAEFSIPELSNDTKNIEDLAFANNLQKFSKILKIDKLKQYPKLDTITGMDYISGRLVINVMEYYDANRDNNHTTIILNTPSQLSNATISGPFSLTGGAHLSGWISPLPKSISASSQYNYLFGNASNLPINGRLSIGPSLFFVKVTPEQSAFSTKSIMDFSLDSPLHEDSYNKSMTNNVWTEVSQAAYGFIPQNSDSYFVFGFSGGHNSKIGYKITQDNNHKCPGPCPYAANDFYNYLWVWDVNKLLNSPQSKKNVTYGKINLPFSNNINDSLIIGADYHQEKSLLYILLKSPDTLQKPFEKAPLMLVYRLSDHNA
;
A
#
# COMPACT_ATOMS: atom_id res chain seq x y z
N MET A 1 -48.71 50.49 -8.92
CA MET A 1 -47.49 50.30 -9.73
C MET A 1 -46.30 50.21 -8.77
N LEU A 2 -46.02 49.03 -8.19
CA LEU A 2 -44.75 48.76 -7.50
C LEU A 2 -44.47 47.26 -7.59
N LYS A 3 -43.21 46.96 -7.90
CA LYS A 3 -42.70 45.75 -8.56
C LYS A 3 -42.54 44.58 -7.59
N ASN A 4 -42.88 43.38 -8.08
CA ASN A 4 -42.43 42.09 -7.55
C ASN A 4 -40.90 42.00 -7.58
N ILE A 5 -40.29 41.77 -6.43
CA ILE A 5 -38.92 41.26 -6.31
C ILE A 5 -39.03 39.87 -5.72
N MET A 6 -38.96 38.87 -6.59
CA MET A 6 -38.90 37.46 -6.23
C MET A 6 -37.43 37.12 -5.98
N LEU A 7 -37.05 37.04 -4.71
CA LEU A 7 -35.71 36.68 -4.27
C LEU A 7 -35.57 35.15 -4.37
N PHE A 8 -34.81 34.68 -5.35
CA PHE A 8 -34.37 33.28 -5.40
C PHE A 8 -33.29 33.07 -4.33
N MET A 9 -33.65 32.50 -3.18
CA MET A 9 -32.67 31.92 -2.27
C MET A 9 -32.16 30.62 -2.89
N ILE A 10 -30.98 30.65 -3.48
CA ILE A 10 -30.19 29.45 -3.75
C ILE A 10 -29.67 28.97 -2.40
N SER A 11 -30.39 28.01 -1.80
CA SER A 11 -29.91 27.25 -0.65
C SER A 11 -28.71 26.43 -1.07
N CYS A 12 -27.51 26.93 -0.76
CA CYS A 12 -26.28 26.17 -0.86
C CYS A 12 -26.25 25.21 0.33
N PHE A 13 -26.82 24.01 0.16
CA PHE A 13 -26.62 22.91 1.11
C PHE A 13 -25.15 22.47 1.02
N CYS A 14 -24.28 23.10 1.81
CA CYS A 14 -23.02 22.50 2.19
C CYS A 14 -23.35 21.26 3.02
N ILE A 15 -23.37 20.10 2.37
CA ILE A 15 -23.27 18.82 3.08
C ILE A 15 -21.87 18.81 3.67
N ALA A 16 -21.74 19.21 4.93
CA ALA A 16 -20.54 18.95 5.70
C ALA A 16 -20.39 17.42 5.75
N ALA A 17 -19.45 16.89 4.97
CA ALA A 17 -19.03 15.51 5.11
C ALA A 17 -18.45 15.36 6.52
N ASN A 18 -19.20 14.72 7.41
CA ASN A 18 -18.68 14.29 8.71
C ASN A 18 -17.61 13.22 8.46
N ALA A 19 -16.37 13.64 8.27
CA ALA A 19 -15.23 12.73 8.31
C ALA A 19 -15.14 12.21 9.76
N GLN A 20 -15.42 10.92 9.96
CA GLN A 20 -15.07 10.29 11.22
C GLN A 20 -13.55 10.14 11.25
N VAL A 21 -12.91 10.67 12.28
CA VAL A 21 -11.47 10.55 12.47
C VAL A 21 -11.19 9.19 13.09
N ILE A 22 -10.29 8.41 12.47
CA ILE A 22 -9.75 7.20 13.09
C ILE A 22 -8.82 7.64 14.23
N SER A 23 -9.14 7.25 15.47
CA SER A 23 -8.28 7.43 16.64
C SER A 23 -7.64 6.10 17.03
N GLY A 24 -6.32 5.97 16.84
CA GLY A 24 -5.55 4.79 17.23
C GLY A 24 -4.58 5.08 18.37
N ASP A 25 -5.06 5.48 19.55
CA ASP A 25 -4.19 5.79 20.69
C ASP A 25 -3.45 4.55 21.22
N ASP A 26 -4.04 3.36 21.09
CA ASP A 26 -3.42 2.09 21.49
C ASP A 26 -2.63 1.47 20.33
N PRO A 27 -1.30 1.36 20.41
CA PRO A 27 -0.50 0.70 19.37
C PRO A 27 -0.88 -0.78 19.17
N LYS A 28 -1.50 -1.44 20.15
CA LYS A 28 -1.93 -2.84 20.05
C LYS A 28 -3.31 -3.01 19.40
N SER A 29 -4.00 -1.93 19.03
CA SER A 29 -5.33 -2.01 18.43
C SER A 29 -5.56 -0.93 17.38
N ILE A 30 -5.97 -1.33 16.18
CA ILE A 30 -6.47 -0.40 15.16
C ILE A 30 -7.99 -0.59 15.06
N THR A 31 -8.74 0.46 15.36
CA THR A 31 -10.21 0.40 15.45
C THR A 31 -10.84 1.36 14.44
N TYR A 32 -11.82 0.87 13.70
CA TYR A 32 -12.69 1.69 12.86
C TYR A 32 -14.10 1.10 12.85
N SER A 33 -15.11 1.88 13.24
CA SER A 33 -16.49 1.41 13.36
C SER A 33 -16.55 0.11 14.22
N ASN A 34 -17.08 -0.97 13.67
CA ASN A 34 -17.17 -2.30 14.26
C ASN A 34 -15.97 -3.21 13.96
N TYR A 35 -14.95 -2.71 13.25
CA TYR A 35 -13.75 -3.46 12.91
C TYR A 35 -12.64 -3.17 13.92
N LYS A 36 -12.05 -4.23 14.48
CA LYS A 36 -10.92 -4.14 15.40
C LYS A 36 -9.81 -5.07 14.97
N PHE A 37 -8.67 -4.51 14.57
CA PHE A 37 -7.44 -5.24 14.32
C PHE A 37 -6.62 -5.30 15.62
N ASN A 38 -6.54 -6.47 16.21
CA ASN A 38 -5.82 -6.70 17.47
C ASN A 38 -4.41 -7.22 17.17
N TYR A 39 -3.40 -6.57 17.73
CA TYR A 39 -2.00 -7.01 17.60
C TYR A 39 -1.81 -8.39 18.22
N ILE A 40 -1.28 -9.34 17.43
CA ILE A 40 -1.04 -10.72 17.87
C ILE A 40 0.45 -11.11 17.86
N GLY A 41 1.32 -10.21 17.39
CA GLY A 41 2.76 -10.40 17.48
C GLY A 41 3.52 -9.71 16.35
N ALA A 42 4.83 -9.82 16.40
CA ALA A 42 5.73 -9.30 15.39
C ALA A 42 6.89 -10.29 15.18
N PHE A 43 7.63 -10.11 14.10
CA PHE A 43 8.85 -10.87 13.86
C PHE A 43 9.84 -10.07 13.01
N ARG A 44 11.11 -10.47 13.12
CA ARG A 44 12.26 -9.85 12.46
C ARG A 44 12.55 -10.56 11.14
N ILE A 45 13.03 -9.82 10.16
CA ILE A 45 13.56 -10.38 8.91
C ILE A 45 15.09 -10.23 8.94
N PRO A 46 15.87 -11.30 8.71
CA PRO A 46 17.32 -11.21 8.75
C PRO A 46 17.87 -10.19 7.72
N ALA A 47 18.77 -9.32 8.18
CA ALA A 47 19.44 -8.27 7.42
C ALA A 47 20.62 -8.80 6.57
N ASP A 48 20.83 -10.12 6.56
CA ASP A 48 21.88 -10.74 5.76
C ASP A 48 21.61 -10.69 4.27
N THR A 49 22.71 -10.81 3.51
CA THR A 49 22.65 -10.94 2.07
C THR A 49 22.41 -12.40 1.71
N PHE A 50 21.29 -12.66 1.06
CA PHE A 50 20.92 -13.99 0.58
C PHE A 50 20.83 -13.96 -0.93
N GLY A 51 21.84 -14.47 -1.64
CA GLY A 51 21.88 -14.39 -3.10
C GLY A 51 22.09 -12.96 -3.59
N ASP A 52 21.20 -12.47 -4.46
CA ASP A 52 21.37 -11.19 -5.17
C ASP A 52 21.07 -9.94 -4.33
N SER A 53 20.55 -10.08 -3.11
CA SER A 53 20.05 -8.95 -2.31
C SER A 53 19.97 -9.24 -0.82
N ARG A 54 19.45 -8.26 -0.07
CA ARG A 54 19.14 -8.27 1.36
C ARG A 54 17.86 -7.46 1.59
N VAL A 55 17.20 -7.63 2.74
CA VAL A 55 15.92 -6.97 3.03
C VAL A 55 16.06 -5.49 3.47
N THR A 56 17.23 -5.09 3.98
CA THR A 56 17.48 -3.70 4.37
C THR A 56 17.33 -2.77 3.17
N TYR A 57 16.80 -1.57 3.38
CA TYR A 57 16.43 -0.61 2.32
C TYR A 57 15.40 -1.14 1.31
N SER A 58 14.55 -2.10 1.73
CA SER A 58 13.39 -2.51 0.96
C SER A 58 12.39 -1.36 0.77
N GLN A 59 11.66 -1.40 -0.35
CA GLN A 59 10.52 -0.53 -0.63
C GLN A 59 9.18 -1.13 -0.15
N GLY A 60 9.23 -2.30 0.50
CA GLY A 60 8.13 -2.87 1.27
C GLY A 60 7.12 -3.73 0.50
N VAL A 61 7.38 -4.03 -0.77
CA VAL A 61 6.53 -4.96 -1.53
C VAL A 61 6.74 -6.39 -1.05
N PHE A 62 5.68 -7.02 -0.54
CA PHE A 62 5.66 -8.43 -0.18
C PHE A 62 4.25 -9.03 -0.40
N THR A 63 4.15 -10.35 -0.41
CA THR A 63 2.89 -11.09 -0.37
C THR A 63 3.03 -12.38 0.43
N LEU A 64 1.96 -12.80 1.09
CA LEU A 64 1.82 -14.06 1.79
C LEU A 64 1.54 -15.19 0.80
N LYS A 65 1.94 -16.41 1.14
CA LYS A 65 1.41 -17.60 0.46
C LYS A 65 0.05 -18.00 1.04
N ASP A 66 -0.71 -18.76 0.25
CA ASP A 66 -2.06 -19.24 0.60
C ASP A 66 -2.12 -20.00 1.94
N ASP A 67 -1.03 -20.68 2.32
CA ASP A 67 -0.95 -21.42 3.59
C ASP A 67 -0.65 -20.53 4.80
N GLY A 68 -0.30 -19.26 4.56
CA GLY A 68 0.13 -18.28 5.56
C GLY A 68 1.27 -18.76 6.44
N LYS A 69 2.19 -19.59 5.92
CA LYS A 69 3.41 -20.06 6.62
C LYS A 69 4.68 -19.38 6.12
N SER A 70 4.60 -18.69 5.01
CA SER A 70 5.73 -18.02 4.36
C SER A 70 5.24 -16.85 3.51
N PHE A 71 6.17 -16.00 3.11
CA PHE A 71 5.91 -14.81 2.32
C PHE A 71 7.05 -14.55 1.34
N PHE A 72 6.71 -13.97 0.20
CA PHE A 72 7.66 -13.44 -0.76
C PHE A 72 7.86 -11.96 -0.52
N ILE A 73 9.10 -11.47 -0.57
CA ILE A 73 9.42 -10.06 -0.34
C ILE A 73 10.46 -9.56 -1.35
N VAL A 74 10.28 -8.33 -1.80
CA VAL A 74 11.28 -7.58 -2.55
C VAL A 74 12.33 -7.04 -1.58
N GLY A 75 13.60 -7.34 -1.84
CA GLY A 75 14.72 -6.87 -1.04
C GLY A 75 15.06 -5.40 -1.31
N HIS A 76 16.34 -5.08 -1.24
CA HIS A 76 16.89 -3.75 -1.46
C HIS A 76 16.33 -3.09 -2.73
N LYS A 77 15.87 -1.83 -2.62
CA LYS A 77 15.22 -1.08 -3.70
C LYS A 77 16.05 -0.93 -4.99
N GLN A 78 17.37 -1.02 -4.93
CA GLN A 78 18.22 -0.98 -6.13
C GLN A 78 18.42 -2.35 -6.80
N HIS A 79 18.12 -3.44 -6.09
CA HIS A 79 18.35 -4.79 -6.59
C HIS A 79 17.09 -5.39 -7.21
N GLN A 80 15.91 -5.05 -6.68
CA GLN A 80 14.60 -5.48 -7.21
C GLN A 80 14.53 -7.01 -7.38
N ALA A 81 15.06 -7.70 -6.36
CA ALA A 81 15.12 -9.15 -6.27
C ALA A 81 14.10 -9.64 -5.26
N ILE A 82 13.49 -10.80 -5.53
CA ILE A 82 12.48 -11.44 -4.67
C ILE A 82 13.13 -12.60 -3.94
N ALA A 83 12.81 -12.78 -2.66
CA ALA A 83 13.13 -13.97 -1.85
C ALA A 83 11.86 -14.50 -1.17
N GLU A 84 11.92 -15.74 -0.67
CA GLU A 84 10.87 -16.32 0.19
C GLU A 84 11.42 -16.50 1.61
N PHE A 85 10.63 -16.13 2.61
CA PHE A 85 10.95 -16.31 4.03
C PHE A 85 9.80 -17.01 4.77
N SER A 86 10.11 -17.76 5.82
CA SER A 86 9.11 -18.37 6.71
C SER A 86 8.50 -17.33 7.66
N ILE A 87 7.27 -17.58 8.10
CA ILE A 87 6.65 -16.85 9.20
C ILE A 87 6.89 -17.66 10.49
N PRO A 88 7.59 -17.10 11.50
CA PRO A 88 7.80 -17.80 12.76
C PRO A 88 6.52 -17.81 13.61
N GLU A 89 6.53 -18.54 14.72
CA GLU A 89 5.48 -18.42 15.72
C GLU A 89 5.40 -16.99 16.26
N LEU A 90 4.17 -16.50 16.44
CA LEU A 90 3.91 -15.13 16.85
C LEU A 90 3.73 -15.05 18.36
N SER A 91 4.29 -14.01 18.97
CA SER A 91 4.10 -13.67 20.38
C SER A 91 3.73 -12.20 20.53
N ASN A 92 2.69 -11.90 21.30
CA ASN A 92 2.25 -10.54 21.64
C ASN A 92 2.74 -10.06 23.03
N ASP A 93 3.46 -10.92 23.75
CA ASP A 93 4.05 -10.65 25.07
C ASP A 93 5.37 -9.89 24.96
N THR A 94 5.97 -9.92 23.78
CA THR A 94 7.27 -9.29 23.52
C THR A 94 7.15 -7.77 23.49
N LYS A 95 7.97 -7.09 24.29
CA LYS A 95 8.03 -5.62 24.37
C LYS A 95 9.21 -5.01 23.62
N ASN A 96 10.28 -5.78 23.42
CA ASN A 96 11.52 -5.30 22.81
C ASN A 96 11.81 -6.02 21.50
N ILE A 97 12.52 -5.37 20.58
CA ILE A 97 12.79 -5.93 19.24
C ILE A 97 13.73 -7.13 19.33
N GLU A 98 14.71 -7.12 20.23
CA GLU A 98 15.70 -8.18 20.43
C GLU A 98 15.09 -9.54 20.78
N ASP A 99 13.93 -9.54 21.43
CA ASP A 99 13.22 -10.74 21.90
C ASP A 99 12.31 -11.35 20.81
N LEU A 100 12.12 -10.66 19.68
CA LEU A 100 11.27 -11.12 18.59
C LEU A 100 11.94 -12.25 17.79
N ALA A 101 11.15 -13.25 17.42
CA ALA A 101 11.59 -14.35 16.57
C ALA A 101 12.03 -13.85 15.17
N PHE A 102 12.95 -14.59 14.55
CA PHE A 102 13.38 -14.36 13.18
C PHE A 102 12.62 -15.23 12.18
N ALA A 103 12.30 -14.64 11.03
CA ALA A 103 11.96 -15.37 9.82
C ALA A 103 13.20 -16.10 9.27
N ASN A 104 13.02 -17.28 8.68
CA ASN A 104 14.09 -18.03 8.03
C ASN A 104 14.04 -17.85 6.51
N ASN A 105 15.19 -17.66 5.85
CA ASN A 105 15.25 -17.64 4.40
C ASN A 105 14.95 -19.04 3.82
N LEU A 106 13.92 -19.15 2.99
CA LEU A 106 13.53 -20.39 2.32
C LEU A 106 14.04 -20.43 0.88
N GLN A 107 14.01 -19.28 0.21
CA GLN A 107 14.60 -19.08 -1.12
C GLN A 107 15.39 -17.78 -1.14
N LYS A 108 16.60 -17.81 -1.67
CA LYS A 108 17.49 -16.64 -1.77
C LYS A 108 16.92 -15.60 -2.73
N PHE A 109 17.35 -14.34 -2.56
CA PHE A 109 16.95 -13.26 -3.47
C PHE A 109 17.43 -13.55 -4.89
N SER A 110 16.51 -13.45 -5.85
CA SER A 110 16.77 -13.63 -7.28
C SER A 110 16.22 -12.45 -8.09
N LYS A 111 17.02 -11.91 -9.03
CA LYS A 111 16.65 -10.76 -9.87
C LYS A 111 15.69 -11.14 -11.02
N ILE A 112 14.40 -11.27 -10.70
CA ILE A 112 13.37 -11.66 -11.68
C ILE A 112 13.23 -10.70 -12.87
N LEU A 113 13.49 -9.39 -12.68
CA LEU A 113 13.45 -8.39 -13.76
C LEU A 113 14.65 -8.49 -14.74
N LYS A 114 15.62 -9.37 -14.46
CA LYS A 114 16.79 -9.61 -15.34
C LYS A 114 16.66 -10.89 -16.18
N ILE A 115 15.55 -11.61 -16.06
CA ILE A 115 15.22 -12.75 -16.92
C ILE A 115 15.16 -12.28 -18.38
N ASP A 116 15.73 -13.07 -19.30
CA ASP A 116 15.97 -12.68 -20.70
C ASP A 116 14.74 -12.11 -21.40
N LYS A 117 13.57 -12.68 -21.14
CA LYS A 117 12.29 -12.23 -21.71
C LYS A 117 11.95 -10.77 -21.40
N LEU A 118 12.40 -10.25 -20.25
CA LEU A 118 12.17 -8.86 -19.84
C LEU A 118 13.26 -7.89 -20.35
N LYS A 119 14.37 -8.39 -20.93
CA LYS A 119 15.43 -7.52 -21.46
C LYS A 119 14.95 -6.61 -22.60
N GLN A 120 13.90 -7.00 -23.33
CA GLN A 120 13.28 -6.17 -24.36
C GLN A 120 12.40 -5.04 -23.79
N TYR A 121 12.17 -5.02 -22.48
CA TYR A 121 11.44 -3.97 -21.75
C TYR A 121 12.34 -3.35 -20.66
N PRO A 122 13.49 -2.75 -21.03
CA PRO A 122 14.52 -2.35 -20.07
C PRO A 122 14.07 -1.29 -19.06
N LYS A 123 12.99 -0.56 -19.37
CA LYS A 123 12.37 0.43 -18.50
C LYS A 123 11.61 -0.19 -17.31
N LEU A 124 11.22 -1.47 -17.37
CA LEU A 124 10.54 -2.14 -16.26
C LEU A 124 11.57 -2.52 -15.20
N ASP A 125 11.83 -1.59 -14.29
CA ASP A 125 12.93 -1.68 -13.34
C ASP A 125 12.47 -1.72 -11.87
N THR A 126 11.18 -1.54 -11.59
CA THR A 126 10.64 -1.45 -10.22
C THR A 126 9.46 -2.39 -10.04
N ILE A 127 9.53 -3.27 -9.04
CA ILE A 127 8.40 -4.08 -8.58
C ILE A 127 7.56 -3.25 -7.62
N THR A 128 6.28 -3.04 -7.91
CA THR A 128 5.40 -2.11 -7.19
C THR A 128 4.27 -2.79 -6.43
N GLY A 129 4.02 -4.06 -6.71
CA GLY A 129 3.16 -4.91 -5.90
C GLY A 129 3.18 -6.35 -6.39
N MET A 130 2.63 -7.25 -5.58
CA MET A 130 2.69 -8.68 -5.84
C MET A 130 1.58 -9.39 -5.06
N ASP A 131 1.07 -10.48 -5.61
CA ASP A 131 0.21 -11.43 -4.89
C ASP A 131 0.46 -12.87 -5.37
N TYR A 132 0.26 -13.84 -4.47
CA TYR A 132 0.39 -15.27 -4.76
C TYR A 132 -0.98 -15.84 -5.16
N ILE A 133 -1.15 -16.13 -6.45
CA ILE A 133 -2.44 -16.49 -7.02
C ILE A 133 -2.30 -17.84 -7.73
N SER A 134 -3.01 -18.85 -7.22
CA SER A 134 -3.10 -20.19 -7.85
C SER A 134 -1.74 -20.82 -8.12
N GLY A 135 -0.79 -20.71 -7.17
CA GLY A 135 0.54 -21.29 -7.33
C GLY A 135 1.55 -20.43 -8.11
N ARG A 136 1.17 -19.23 -8.53
CA ARG A 136 2.00 -18.29 -9.29
C ARG A 136 2.14 -16.97 -8.54
N LEU A 137 3.18 -16.19 -8.84
CA LEU A 137 3.24 -14.79 -8.40
C LEU A 137 2.79 -13.88 -9.53
N VAL A 138 1.71 -13.13 -9.30
CA VAL A 138 1.31 -12.02 -10.16
C VAL A 138 1.98 -10.77 -9.62
N ILE A 139 2.77 -10.11 -10.44
CA ILE A 139 3.69 -9.04 -10.00
C ILE A 139 3.41 -7.80 -10.83
N ASN A 140 3.12 -6.70 -10.16
CA ASN A 140 3.07 -5.39 -10.79
C ASN A 140 4.48 -4.80 -10.89
N VAL A 141 4.79 -4.27 -12.07
CA VAL A 141 6.09 -3.70 -12.42
C VAL A 141 5.91 -2.36 -13.10
N MET A 142 6.82 -1.43 -12.85
CA MET A 142 6.81 -0.08 -13.42
C MET A 142 8.24 0.40 -13.68
N GLU A 143 8.36 1.41 -14.53
CA GLU A 143 9.55 2.26 -14.61
C GLU A 143 9.54 3.22 -13.42
N TYR A 144 10.64 3.26 -12.67
CA TYR A 144 10.78 4.11 -11.48
C TYR A 144 10.51 5.58 -11.82
N TYR A 145 11.15 6.07 -12.87
CA TYR A 145 11.07 7.45 -13.31
C TYR A 145 10.69 7.53 -14.78
N ASP A 146 9.39 7.69 -15.04
CA ASP A 146 8.82 7.74 -16.40
C ASP A 146 8.28 9.15 -16.69
N ALA A 147 9.17 10.03 -17.13
CA ALA A 147 8.81 11.41 -17.47
C ALA A 147 7.89 11.50 -18.70
N ASN A 148 8.01 10.52 -19.61
CA ASN A 148 7.23 10.47 -20.85
C ASN A 148 5.81 9.93 -20.62
N ARG A 149 5.57 9.26 -19.49
CA ARG A 149 4.30 8.61 -19.14
C ARG A 149 3.91 7.55 -20.18
N ASP A 150 4.91 6.86 -20.71
CA ASP A 150 4.77 5.90 -21.81
C ASP A 150 4.79 4.43 -21.34
N ASN A 151 4.95 4.20 -20.03
CA ASN A 151 4.89 2.85 -19.48
C ASN A 151 3.46 2.28 -19.56
N ASN A 152 3.29 1.33 -20.47
CA ASN A 152 2.02 0.65 -20.76
C ASN A 152 2.03 -0.84 -20.36
N HIS A 153 3.15 -1.38 -19.89
CA HIS A 153 3.32 -2.79 -19.53
C HIS A 153 3.54 -2.89 -18.03
N THR A 154 2.55 -3.38 -17.30
CA THR A 154 2.49 -3.16 -15.86
C THR A 154 2.44 -4.42 -15.01
N THR A 155 2.25 -5.59 -15.62
CA THR A 155 2.07 -6.83 -14.87
C THR A 155 2.84 -7.97 -15.52
N ILE A 156 3.50 -8.80 -14.73
CA ILE A 156 4.12 -10.05 -15.15
C ILE A 156 3.60 -11.19 -14.28
N ILE A 157 3.78 -12.43 -14.73
CA ILE A 157 3.46 -13.62 -13.93
C ILE A 157 4.72 -14.46 -13.82
N LEU A 158 5.17 -14.70 -12.59
CA LEU A 158 6.20 -15.69 -12.29
C LEU A 158 5.54 -17.06 -12.16
N ASN A 159 5.81 -17.93 -13.11
CA ASN A 159 5.11 -19.21 -13.27
C ASN A 159 5.60 -20.30 -12.31
N THR A 160 6.79 -20.11 -11.74
CA THR A 160 7.52 -21.11 -10.94
C THR A 160 8.10 -20.45 -9.68
N PRO A 161 7.25 -19.88 -8.81
CA PRO A 161 7.72 -19.12 -7.65
C PRO A 161 8.44 -19.99 -6.59
N SER A 162 8.34 -21.32 -6.68
CA SER A 162 9.11 -22.27 -5.86
C SER A 162 10.58 -22.43 -6.28
N GLN A 163 10.99 -21.82 -7.40
CA GLN A 163 12.36 -21.87 -7.93
C GLN A 163 12.79 -20.50 -8.47
N LEU A 164 12.90 -19.50 -7.60
CA LEU A 164 13.13 -18.10 -8.00
C LEU A 164 14.34 -17.88 -8.92
N SER A 165 15.42 -18.65 -8.75
CA SER A 165 16.64 -18.51 -9.56
C SER A 165 16.50 -18.99 -11.01
N ASN A 166 15.56 -19.92 -11.26
CA ASN A 166 15.31 -20.53 -12.58
C ASN A 166 13.89 -20.23 -13.07
N ALA A 167 13.25 -19.21 -12.49
CA ALA A 167 11.85 -18.98 -12.70
C ALA A 167 11.55 -18.55 -14.14
N THR A 168 10.41 -19.00 -14.65
CA THR A 168 9.89 -18.60 -15.96
C THR A 168 8.81 -17.53 -15.81
N ILE A 169 8.69 -16.65 -16.82
CA ILE A 169 7.79 -15.50 -16.78
C ILE A 169 6.81 -15.49 -17.97
N SER A 170 5.56 -15.12 -17.69
CA SER A 170 4.57 -14.70 -18.69
C SER A 170 4.37 -13.18 -18.64
N GLY A 171 4.09 -12.56 -19.79
CA GLY A 171 4.01 -11.10 -19.94
C GLY A 171 5.30 -10.44 -20.44
N PRO A 172 5.47 -9.12 -20.25
CA PRO A 172 4.58 -8.26 -19.47
C PRO A 172 3.24 -7.99 -20.16
N PHE A 173 2.21 -7.71 -19.38
CA PHE A 173 0.84 -7.46 -19.80
C PHE A 173 0.49 -5.99 -19.61
N SER A 174 -0.36 -5.48 -20.49
CA SER A 174 -0.97 -4.16 -20.40
C SER A 174 -2.38 -4.27 -19.84
N LEU A 175 -2.64 -3.62 -18.71
CA LEU A 175 -3.95 -3.59 -18.08
C LEU A 175 -4.58 -2.19 -18.24
N THR A 176 -5.87 -2.11 -18.55
CA THR A 176 -6.59 -0.83 -18.61
C THR A 176 -6.63 -0.19 -17.23
N GLY A 177 -6.06 1.01 -17.11
CA GLY A 177 -5.77 1.72 -15.86
C GLY A 177 -4.28 1.85 -15.59
N GLY A 178 -3.44 1.00 -16.21
CA GLY A 178 -1.98 1.13 -16.22
C GLY A 178 -1.39 1.37 -14.83
N ALA A 179 -0.51 2.35 -14.72
CA ALA A 179 0.16 2.72 -13.47
C ALA A 179 -0.80 2.98 -12.28
N HIS A 180 -2.04 3.40 -12.51
CA HIS A 180 -3.01 3.69 -11.45
C HIS A 180 -3.50 2.45 -10.71
N LEU A 181 -3.38 1.25 -11.28
CA LEU A 181 -3.72 -0.03 -10.63
C LEU A 181 -2.49 -0.90 -10.34
N SER A 182 -1.30 -0.40 -10.66
CA SER A 182 -0.06 -1.19 -10.66
C SER A 182 0.68 -1.13 -9.32
N GLY A 183 -0.05 -1.10 -8.20
CA GLY A 183 0.48 -1.19 -6.86
C GLY A 183 0.05 -2.52 -6.23
N TRP A 184 -0.65 -2.47 -5.10
CA TRP A 184 -1.13 -3.66 -4.39
C TRP A 184 -2.15 -4.47 -5.20
N ILE A 185 -2.20 -5.75 -4.87
CA ILE A 185 -3.15 -6.74 -5.37
C ILE A 185 -3.73 -7.43 -4.13
N SER A 186 -5.05 -7.57 -4.06
CA SER A 186 -5.69 -8.35 -3.00
C SER A 186 -6.91 -9.12 -3.54
N PRO A 187 -7.28 -10.25 -2.95
CA PRO A 187 -8.51 -10.94 -3.31
C PRO A 187 -9.75 -10.10 -3.02
N LEU A 188 -10.77 -10.20 -3.88
CA LEU A 188 -12.10 -9.68 -3.59
C LEU A 188 -12.82 -10.57 -2.56
N PRO A 189 -13.67 -9.99 -1.70
CA PRO A 189 -14.59 -10.75 -0.86
C PRO A 189 -15.48 -11.67 -1.71
N LYS A 190 -15.80 -12.86 -1.17
CA LYS A 190 -16.64 -13.86 -1.85
C LYS A 190 -18.00 -13.29 -2.28
N SER A 191 -18.59 -12.40 -1.48
CA SER A 191 -19.85 -11.71 -1.79
C SER A 191 -19.78 -10.86 -3.06
N ILE A 192 -18.66 -10.16 -3.28
CA ILE A 192 -18.42 -9.30 -4.44
C ILE A 192 -17.97 -10.14 -5.64
N SER A 193 -17.10 -11.12 -5.43
CA SER A 193 -16.60 -11.97 -6.52
C SER A 193 -17.69 -12.89 -7.08
N ALA A 194 -18.61 -13.39 -6.26
CA ALA A 194 -19.71 -14.25 -6.72
C ALA A 194 -20.78 -13.49 -7.52
N SER A 195 -20.94 -12.20 -7.27
CA SER A 195 -21.92 -11.32 -7.95
C SER A 195 -21.31 -10.53 -9.12
N SER A 196 -20.02 -10.71 -9.41
CA SER A 196 -19.32 -10.01 -10.48
C SER A 196 -18.46 -10.97 -11.32
N GLN A 197 -17.91 -10.48 -12.43
CA GLN A 197 -16.95 -11.26 -13.22
C GLN A 197 -15.50 -11.15 -12.71
N TYR A 198 -15.27 -10.40 -11.64
CA TYR A 198 -13.95 -10.06 -11.10
C TYR A 198 -13.67 -10.85 -9.83
N ASN A 199 -12.41 -11.16 -9.55
CA ASN A 199 -11.99 -11.99 -8.41
C ASN A 199 -10.87 -11.36 -7.57
N TYR A 200 -10.22 -10.30 -8.06
CA TYR A 200 -9.22 -9.53 -7.34
C TYR A 200 -9.52 -8.04 -7.43
N LEU A 201 -8.94 -7.29 -6.51
CA LEU A 201 -8.82 -5.85 -6.62
C LEU A 201 -7.35 -5.47 -6.76
N PHE A 202 -7.12 -4.44 -7.56
CA PHE A 202 -5.81 -3.84 -7.77
C PHE A 202 -5.92 -2.36 -7.42
N GLY A 203 -4.85 -1.77 -6.90
CA GLY A 203 -4.81 -0.35 -6.60
C GLY A 203 -3.39 0.18 -6.57
N ASN A 204 -3.26 1.50 -6.59
CA ASN A 204 -2.00 2.19 -6.44
C ASN A 204 -2.25 3.60 -5.88
N ALA A 205 -1.17 4.33 -5.62
CA ALA A 205 -1.20 5.75 -5.28
C ALA A 205 0.05 6.45 -5.84
N SER A 206 0.26 7.72 -5.47
CA SER A 206 1.41 8.55 -5.85
C SER A 206 2.70 8.14 -5.12
N ASN A 207 3.06 6.86 -5.18
CA ASN A 207 4.19 6.25 -4.47
C ASN A 207 5.53 6.40 -5.23
N LEU A 208 5.48 6.71 -6.53
CA LEU A 208 6.64 6.87 -7.41
C LEU A 208 6.74 8.31 -7.95
N PRO A 209 7.90 8.70 -8.51
CA PRO A 209 8.02 9.96 -9.22
C PRO A 209 7.08 10.11 -10.43
N ILE A 210 6.79 11.37 -10.76
CA ILE A 210 5.92 11.83 -11.85
C ILE A 210 4.43 11.60 -11.53
N ASN A 211 3.81 12.57 -10.85
CA ASN A 211 2.41 12.48 -10.42
C ASN A 211 1.43 12.27 -11.58
N GLY A 212 1.70 12.86 -12.75
CA GLY A 212 0.78 12.79 -13.89
C GLY A 212 0.59 11.40 -14.52
N ARG A 213 1.28 10.36 -14.05
CA ARG A 213 1.05 8.94 -14.41
C ARG A 213 0.52 8.10 -13.25
N LEU A 214 0.30 8.68 -12.07
CA LEU A 214 -0.11 7.96 -10.86
C LEU A 214 -1.47 8.46 -10.36
N SER A 215 -2.10 7.63 -9.54
CA SER A 215 -3.30 8.03 -8.82
C SER A 215 -2.96 8.98 -7.66
N ILE A 216 -3.54 10.19 -7.65
CA ILE A 216 -3.32 11.21 -6.59
C ILE A 216 -4.29 10.98 -5.44
N GLY A 217 -4.07 9.86 -4.77
CA GLY A 217 -4.95 9.23 -3.78
C GLY A 217 -5.01 7.72 -4.02
N PRO A 218 -5.43 6.91 -3.04
CA PRO A 218 -5.55 5.46 -3.25
C PRO A 218 -6.61 5.15 -4.29
N SER A 219 -6.27 4.32 -5.27
CA SER A 219 -7.23 3.85 -6.28
C SER A 219 -7.85 2.50 -5.88
N LEU A 220 -8.89 2.10 -6.61
CA LEU A 220 -9.53 0.79 -6.53
C LEU A 220 -10.03 0.37 -7.91
N PHE A 221 -9.50 -0.75 -8.40
CA PHE A 221 -9.91 -1.40 -9.64
C PHE A 221 -10.32 -2.83 -9.33
N PHE A 222 -11.44 -3.28 -9.87
CA PHE A 222 -11.79 -4.70 -9.87
C PHE A 222 -11.15 -5.37 -11.07
N VAL A 223 -10.51 -6.50 -10.86
CA VAL A 223 -9.73 -7.22 -11.86
C VAL A 223 -10.12 -8.68 -11.86
N LYS A 224 -10.38 -9.21 -13.06
CA LYS A 224 -10.48 -10.64 -13.30
C LYS A 224 -9.07 -11.10 -13.61
N VAL A 225 -8.52 -11.95 -12.78
CA VAL A 225 -7.18 -12.51 -12.92
C VAL A 225 -7.32 -14.00 -13.18
N THR A 226 -6.86 -14.44 -14.35
CA THR A 226 -6.79 -15.85 -14.72
C THR A 226 -5.34 -16.18 -15.12
N PRO A 227 -4.42 -16.41 -14.16
CA PRO A 227 -2.99 -16.49 -14.45
C PRO A 227 -2.63 -17.58 -15.45
N GLU A 228 -3.30 -18.73 -15.37
CA GLU A 228 -3.13 -19.87 -16.27
C GLU A 228 -3.42 -19.54 -17.74
N GLN A 229 -4.34 -18.60 -17.97
CA GLN A 229 -4.71 -18.13 -19.30
C GLN A 229 -4.00 -16.83 -19.68
N SER A 230 -3.15 -16.29 -18.80
CA SER A 230 -2.49 -15.00 -19.01
C SER A 230 -3.47 -13.88 -19.37
N ALA A 231 -4.66 -13.91 -18.76
CA ALA A 231 -5.78 -13.05 -19.11
C ALA A 231 -6.18 -12.14 -17.93
N PHE A 232 -6.43 -10.87 -18.26
CA PHE A 232 -6.82 -9.83 -17.32
C PHE A 232 -7.98 -9.01 -17.90
N SER A 233 -8.96 -8.66 -17.07
CA SER A 233 -9.96 -7.64 -17.40
C SER A 233 -10.18 -6.73 -16.22
N THR A 234 -10.21 -5.42 -16.43
CA THR A 234 -10.26 -4.43 -15.35
C THR A 234 -11.53 -3.58 -15.41
N LYS A 235 -11.97 -3.10 -14.25
CA LYS A 235 -13.00 -2.10 -14.08
C LYS A 235 -12.57 -1.10 -13.02
N SER A 236 -12.49 0.18 -13.39
CA SER A 236 -12.25 1.26 -12.44
C SER A 236 -13.46 1.43 -11.52
N ILE A 237 -13.22 1.43 -10.21
CA ILE A 237 -14.21 1.73 -9.17
C ILE A 237 -13.91 3.10 -8.57
N MET A 238 -12.65 3.35 -8.22
CA MET A 238 -12.15 4.61 -7.67
C MET A 238 -10.79 4.94 -8.29
N ASP A 239 -10.62 6.16 -8.77
CA ASP A 239 -9.41 6.58 -9.46
C ASP A 239 -9.30 8.11 -9.40
N PHE A 240 -8.09 8.62 -9.18
CA PHE A 240 -7.81 10.04 -8.94
C PHE A 240 -6.69 10.52 -9.85
N SER A 241 -7.01 11.29 -10.88
CA SER A 241 -5.99 11.88 -11.76
C SER A 241 -5.35 13.12 -11.13
N LEU A 242 -4.30 13.65 -11.75
CA LEU A 242 -3.73 14.93 -11.35
C LEU A 242 -4.73 16.10 -11.47
N ASP A 243 -5.66 16.02 -12.43
CA ASP A 243 -6.71 17.03 -12.63
C ASP A 243 -7.91 16.84 -11.69
N SER A 244 -8.07 15.64 -11.12
CA SER A 244 -9.13 15.32 -10.16
C SER A 244 -8.56 14.51 -8.99
N PRO A 245 -7.69 15.12 -8.16
CA PRO A 245 -7.06 14.44 -7.05
C PRO A 245 -8.08 14.18 -5.93
N LEU A 246 -7.71 13.29 -4.99
CA LEU A 246 -8.51 13.07 -3.79
C LEU A 246 -8.72 14.37 -3.00
N HIS A 247 -7.69 15.22 -2.94
CA HIS A 247 -7.76 16.55 -2.37
C HIS A 247 -6.99 17.56 -3.24
N GLU A 248 -7.55 18.75 -3.48
CA GLU A 248 -6.99 19.75 -4.41
C GLU A 248 -5.75 20.46 -3.84
N ASP A 249 -5.73 20.75 -2.54
CA ASP A 249 -4.58 21.37 -1.88
C ASP A 249 -3.50 20.33 -1.47
N SER A 250 -2.80 19.75 -2.45
CA SER A 250 -1.83 18.68 -2.19
C SER A 250 -0.64 19.13 -1.33
N TYR A 251 -0.25 20.41 -1.36
CA TYR A 251 0.83 20.96 -0.52
C TYR A 251 0.35 21.46 0.84
N ASN A 252 -0.95 21.30 1.12
CA ASN A 252 -1.62 21.75 2.34
C ASN A 252 -1.33 23.24 2.67
N LYS A 253 -1.36 24.11 1.65
CA LYS A 253 -1.13 25.55 1.81
C LYS A 253 -2.15 26.20 2.74
N SER A 254 -3.41 25.73 2.70
CA SER A 254 -4.50 26.20 3.55
C SER A 254 -4.41 25.69 4.99
N MET A 255 -3.60 24.66 5.27
CA MET A 255 -3.55 23.94 6.55
C MET A 255 -4.85 23.19 6.90
N THR A 256 -5.72 22.95 5.92
CA THR A 256 -6.99 22.25 6.14
C THR A 256 -7.02 20.85 5.54
N ASN A 257 -6.00 20.47 4.76
CA ASN A 257 -5.91 19.14 4.15
C ASN A 257 -5.32 18.13 5.14
N ASN A 258 -6.22 17.40 5.80
CA ASN A 258 -5.87 16.28 6.68
C ASN A 258 -6.05 14.91 5.99
N VAL A 259 -6.38 14.86 4.70
CA VAL A 259 -6.76 13.62 4.01
C VAL A 259 -5.56 13.01 3.29
N TRP A 260 -5.05 13.70 2.29
CA TRP A 260 -4.04 13.20 1.35
C TRP A 260 -3.25 14.36 0.78
N THR A 261 -1.94 14.32 0.96
CA THR A 261 -1.01 15.38 0.58
C THR A 261 0.00 14.86 -0.45
N GLU A 262 0.85 15.75 -0.95
CA GLU A 262 1.92 15.42 -1.89
C GLU A 262 2.91 14.36 -1.36
N VAL A 263 3.04 14.22 -0.04
CA VAL A 263 3.95 13.24 0.58
C VAL A 263 3.23 12.00 1.11
N SER A 264 1.92 11.88 0.89
CA SER A 264 1.16 10.70 1.27
C SER A 264 1.50 9.52 0.35
N GLN A 265 1.60 8.33 0.94
CA GLN A 265 1.81 7.07 0.24
C GLN A 265 0.90 5.98 0.80
N ALA A 266 0.45 5.10 -0.08
CA ALA A 266 -0.40 3.97 0.26
C ALA A 266 0.34 2.67 -0.08
N ALA A 267 0.49 1.79 0.90
CA ALA A 267 1.23 0.54 0.76
C ALA A 267 0.33 -0.61 0.29
N TYR A 268 -0.89 -0.70 0.82
CA TYR A 268 -1.78 -1.82 0.54
C TYR A 268 -3.24 -1.46 0.80
N GLY A 269 -4.13 -1.94 -0.06
CA GLY A 269 -5.57 -1.82 0.10
C GLY A 269 -6.27 -3.17 -0.03
N PHE A 270 -7.30 -3.40 0.78
CA PHE A 270 -8.12 -4.62 0.73
C PHE A 270 -9.52 -4.42 1.29
N ILE A 271 -10.41 -5.37 1.01
CA ILE A 271 -11.74 -5.46 1.60
C ILE A 271 -11.81 -6.81 2.35
N PRO A 272 -11.98 -6.85 3.68
CA PRO A 272 -12.13 -8.12 4.41
C PRO A 272 -13.32 -8.95 3.92
N GLN A 273 -13.30 -10.27 4.13
CA GLN A 273 -14.51 -11.09 3.94
C GLN A 273 -15.67 -10.53 4.77
N ASN A 274 -16.87 -10.55 4.18
CA ASN A 274 -18.11 -10.04 4.81
C ASN A 274 -18.04 -8.57 5.26
N SER A 275 -17.16 -7.77 4.66
CA SER A 275 -17.04 -6.34 4.92
C SER A 275 -17.46 -5.51 3.72
N ASP A 276 -18.06 -4.36 4.01
CA ASP A 276 -18.36 -3.30 3.04
C ASP A 276 -17.35 -2.15 3.14
N SER A 277 -16.18 -2.37 3.75
CA SER A 277 -15.15 -1.35 3.95
C SER A 277 -13.88 -1.67 3.18
N TYR A 278 -13.47 -0.75 2.32
CA TYR A 278 -12.17 -0.77 1.65
C TYR A 278 -11.14 -0.05 2.51
N PHE A 279 -10.23 -0.80 3.13
CA PHE A 279 -9.17 -0.28 3.96
C PHE A 279 -7.91 -0.08 3.14
N VAL A 280 -7.23 1.04 3.33
CA VAL A 280 -5.93 1.32 2.72
C VAL A 280 -4.96 1.79 3.80
N PHE A 281 -3.84 1.10 3.92
CA PHE A 281 -2.79 1.37 4.90
C PHE A 281 -1.59 2.03 4.24
N GLY A 282 -0.95 2.96 4.94
CA GLY A 282 0.27 3.62 4.47
C GLY A 282 0.71 4.71 5.44
N PHE A 283 1.21 5.81 4.90
CA PHE A 283 1.60 6.96 5.70
C PHE A 283 1.24 8.28 5.02
N SER A 284 1.12 9.32 5.83
CA SER A 284 0.81 10.67 5.37
C SER A 284 1.60 11.70 6.18
N GLY A 285 1.76 12.91 5.66
CA GLY A 285 2.53 13.95 6.31
C GLY A 285 2.20 15.35 5.83
N GLY A 286 2.86 16.37 6.38
CA GLY A 286 2.64 17.76 5.98
C GLY A 286 1.29 18.34 6.41
N HIS A 287 0.57 17.64 7.28
CA HIS A 287 -0.75 18.05 7.77
C HIS A 287 -0.68 19.25 8.71
N ASN A 288 0.40 19.36 9.48
CA ASN A 288 0.57 20.38 10.53
C ASN A 288 1.67 21.41 10.22
N SER A 289 2.45 21.21 9.16
CA SER A 289 3.57 22.07 8.82
C SER A 289 3.59 22.56 7.37
N LYS A 290 2.60 22.21 6.54
CA LYS A 290 2.60 22.38 5.08
C LYS A 290 3.72 21.56 4.43
N ILE A 291 3.76 21.60 3.10
CA ILE A 291 4.79 20.95 2.29
C ILE A 291 5.56 22.02 1.50
N GLY A 292 6.86 21.81 1.35
CA GLY A 292 7.71 22.57 0.44
C GLY A 292 8.49 21.63 -0.48
N TYR A 293 8.92 22.16 -1.64
CA TYR A 293 9.74 21.42 -2.59
C TYR A 293 11.21 21.82 -2.46
N LYS A 294 12.09 20.85 -2.23
CA LYS A 294 13.55 21.07 -2.06
C LYS A 294 13.92 22.07 -0.95
N ILE A 295 13.08 22.13 0.07
CA ILE A 295 13.29 22.96 1.26
C ILE A 295 14.34 22.35 2.19
N THR A 296 14.78 23.15 3.14
CA THR A 296 15.49 22.65 4.33
C THR A 296 14.49 22.58 5.48
N GLN A 297 14.39 21.42 6.12
CA GLN A 297 13.49 21.20 7.25
C GLN A 297 14.06 21.79 8.54
N ASP A 298 13.24 21.83 9.59
CA ASP A 298 13.59 22.29 10.94
C ASP A 298 14.77 21.55 11.61
N ASN A 299 15.13 20.37 11.11
CA ASN A 299 16.30 19.59 11.55
C ASN A 299 17.55 19.77 10.66
N ASN A 300 17.57 20.79 9.79
CA ASN A 300 18.61 21.07 8.79
C ASN A 300 18.75 20.02 7.67
N HIS A 301 17.80 19.11 7.52
CA HIS A 301 17.78 18.18 6.39
C HIS A 301 17.33 18.89 5.11
N LYS A 302 18.14 18.82 4.05
CA LYS A 302 17.78 19.32 2.73
C LYS A 302 17.06 18.22 1.93
N CYS A 303 15.79 18.44 1.66
CA CYS A 303 14.98 17.47 0.91
C CYS A 303 15.34 17.48 -0.58
N PRO A 304 15.41 16.31 -1.25
CA PRO A 304 15.60 16.24 -2.70
C PRO A 304 14.32 16.50 -3.51
N GLY A 305 13.15 16.45 -2.85
CA GLY A 305 11.82 16.61 -3.44
C GLY A 305 10.83 17.27 -2.46
N PRO A 306 9.52 17.02 -2.60
CA PRO A 306 8.52 17.48 -1.63
C PRO A 306 8.78 16.88 -0.25
N CYS A 307 8.70 17.71 0.79
CA CYS A 307 8.72 17.25 2.17
C CYS A 307 7.99 18.25 3.09
N PRO A 308 7.51 17.82 4.26
CA PRO A 308 6.96 18.73 5.27
C PRO A 308 8.01 19.72 5.77
N TYR A 309 7.61 20.91 6.22
CA TYR A 309 8.57 21.85 6.84
C TYR A 309 9.10 21.33 8.18
N ALA A 310 8.25 20.64 8.96
CA ALA A 310 8.67 19.97 10.19
C ALA A 310 9.05 18.52 9.89
N ALA A 311 10.27 18.11 10.22
CA ALA A 311 10.78 16.79 9.85
C ALA A 311 10.05 15.60 10.49
N ASN A 312 9.27 15.84 11.55
CA ASN A 312 8.47 14.84 12.24
C ASN A 312 6.98 14.88 11.88
N ASP A 313 6.56 15.72 10.93
CA ASP A 313 5.16 15.81 10.48
C ASP A 313 4.82 14.69 9.48
N PHE A 314 5.03 13.45 9.93
CA PHE A 314 4.70 12.21 9.26
C PHE A 314 3.97 11.29 10.25
N TYR A 315 3.05 10.48 9.73
CA TYR A 315 2.22 9.59 10.53
C TYR A 315 1.93 8.32 9.73
N ASN A 316 1.90 7.17 10.42
CA ASN A 316 1.20 6.01 9.89
C ASN A 316 -0.28 6.34 9.78
N TYR A 317 -0.90 5.96 8.67
CA TYR A 317 -2.23 6.44 8.29
C TYR A 317 -3.09 5.31 7.74
N LEU A 318 -4.39 5.45 7.97
CA LEU A 318 -5.43 4.58 7.45
C LEU A 318 -6.46 5.44 6.71
N TRP A 319 -6.85 4.98 5.52
CA TRP A 319 -7.99 5.51 4.77
C TRP A 319 -9.01 4.39 4.57
N VAL A 320 -10.30 4.71 4.73
CA VAL A 320 -11.40 3.75 4.62
C VAL A 320 -12.54 4.34 3.80
N TRP A 321 -13.01 3.56 2.82
CA TRP A 321 -14.19 3.87 2.03
C TRP A 321 -15.27 2.82 2.23
N ASP A 322 -16.52 3.25 2.12
CA ASP A 322 -17.68 2.38 2.03
C ASP A 322 -17.83 1.85 0.59
N VAL A 323 -17.65 0.55 0.42
CA VAL A 323 -17.67 -0.14 -0.87
C VAL A 323 -19.03 -0.01 -1.54
N ASN A 324 -20.12 -0.11 -0.78
CA ASN A 324 -21.47 0.02 -1.33
C ASN A 324 -21.71 1.44 -1.86
N LYS A 325 -21.22 2.47 -1.18
CA LYS A 325 -21.29 3.85 -1.70
C LYS A 325 -20.44 4.02 -2.95
N LEU A 326 -19.21 3.49 -2.96
CA LEU A 326 -18.32 3.56 -4.13
C LEU A 326 -18.95 2.94 -5.38
N LEU A 327 -19.64 1.81 -5.22
CA LEU A 327 -20.28 1.11 -6.34
C LEU A 327 -21.52 1.84 -6.88
N ASN A 328 -22.19 2.65 -6.07
CA ASN A 328 -23.48 3.26 -6.41
C ASN A 328 -23.42 4.78 -6.67
N SER A 329 -22.35 5.47 -6.28
CA SER A 329 -22.25 6.93 -6.43
C SER A 329 -20.82 7.41 -6.73
N PRO A 330 -20.53 7.93 -7.94
CA PRO A 330 -19.21 8.47 -8.28
C PRO A 330 -18.73 9.60 -7.36
N GLN A 331 -19.64 10.38 -6.78
CA GLN A 331 -19.31 11.47 -5.85
C GLN A 331 -18.76 10.94 -4.51
N SER A 332 -19.07 9.68 -4.16
CA SER A 332 -18.61 9.07 -2.91
C SER A 332 -17.12 8.74 -2.89
N LYS A 333 -16.42 8.80 -4.04
CA LYS A 333 -14.97 8.58 -4.13
C LYS A 333 -14.18 9.50 -3.19
N LYS A 334 -14.64 10.74 -2.99
CA LYS A 334 -14.02 11.71 -2.07
C LYS A 334 -14.52 11.60 -0.62
N ASN A 335 -15.52 10.76 -0.35
CA ASN A 335 -16.05 10.53 1.00
C ASN A 335 -15.23 9.44 1.70
N VAL A 336 -14.07 9.84 2.21
CA VAL A 336 -13.11 8.97 2.89
C VAL A 336 -13.12 9.22 4.39
N THR A 337 -13.16 8.14 5.17
CA THR A 337 -12.78 8.16 6.59
C THR A 337 -11.29 7.97 6.67
N TYR A 338 -10.59 8.74 7.50
CA TYR A 338 -9.15 8.62 7.60
C TYR A 338 -8.64 8.97 9.01
N GLY A 339 -7.40 8.61 9.29
CA GLY A 339 -6.74 9.06 10.51
C GLY A 339 -5.40 8.39 10.77
N LYS A 340 -4.75 8.91 11.81
CA LYS A 340 -3.46 8.43 12.29
C LYS A 340 -3.65 7.12 13.04
N ILE A 341 -2.70 6.22 12.88
CA ILE A 341 -2.62 4.97 13.65
C ILE A 341 -1.27 4.89 14.36
N ASN A 342 -1.29 4.52 15.64
CA ASN A 342 -0.08 4.17 16.36
C ASN A 342 0.19 2.67 16.19
N LEU A 343 1.47 2.31 16.12
CA LEU A 343 1.90 0.92 15.91
C LEU A 343 2.99 0.54 16.93
N PRO A 344 3.13 -0.73 17.32
CA PRO A 344 4.22 -1.17 18.17
C PRO A 344 5.56 -0.90 17.49
N PHE A 345 6.59 -0.65 18.30
CA PHE A 345 7.95 -0.39 17.81
C PHE A 345 8.09 0.85 16.91
N SER A 346 7.15 1.80 16.97
CA SER A 346 7.15 3.02 16.14
C SER A 346 7.61 4.30 16.84
N ASN A 347 8.41 4.18 17.91
CA ASN A 347 8.88 5.30 18.73
C ASN A 347 9.57 6.43 17.95
N ASN A 348 10.23 6.09 16.83
CA ASN A 348 10.69 7.05 15.84
C ASN A 348 9.90 6.88 14.55
N ILE A 349 8.94 7.78 14.31
CA ILE A 349 8.00 7.67 13.20
C ILE A 349 8.70 7.67 11.84
N ASN A 350 9.78 8.44 11.67
CA ASN A 350 10.51 8.55 10.40
C ASN A 350 11.21 7.24 9.98
N ASP A 351 11.51 6.38 10.96
CA ASP A 351 12.10 5.05 10.74
C ASP A 351 11.05 3.93 10.77
N SER A 352 9.81 4.24 11.12
CA SER A 352 8.76 3.26 11.44
C SER A 352 7.47 3.51 10.66
N LEU A 353 7.61 4.07 9.46
CA LEU A 353 6.50 4.22 8.52
C LEU A 353 6.11 2.86 7.92
N ILE A 354 4.81 2.66 7.67
CA ILE A 354 4.29 1.54 6.89
C ILE A 354 4.82 1.68 5.46
N ILE A 355 5.57 0.69 5.00
CA ILE A 355 6.05 0.61 3.61
C ILE A 355 5.45 -0.56 2.84
N GLY A 356 4.77 -1.46 3.53
CA GLY A 356 4.16 -2.65 2.98
C GLY A 356 3.07 -3.18 3.87
N ALA A 357 2.09 -3.87 3.29
CA ALA A 357 1.15 -4.70 4.02
C ALA A 357 0.60 -5.79 3.10
N ASP A 358 0.01 -6.82 3.70
CA ASP A 358 -0.78 -7.83 3.01
C ASP A 358 -1.83 -8.43 3.96
N TYR A 359 -2.94 -8.94 3.42
CA TYR A 359 -4.05 -9.46 4.20
C TYR A 359 -4.42 -10.89 3.83
N HIS A 360 -4.26 -11.79 4.79
CA HIS A 360 -4.66 -13.18 4.64
C HIS A 360 -6.15 -13.35 4.94
N GLN A 361 -6.99 -13.32 3.89
CA GLN A 361 -8.45 -13.41 4.00
C GLN A 361 -8.95 -14.56 4.89
N GLU A 362 -8.53 -15.79 4.63
CA GLU A 362 -9.09 -16.97 5.34
C GLU A 362 -8.68 -17.06 6.82
N LYS A 363 -7.59 -16.38 7.22
CA LYS A 363 -7.13 -16.34 8.63
C LYS A 363 -7.49 -15.03 9.32
N SER A 364 -8.05 -14.07 8.58
CA SER A 364 -8.30 -12.71 9.02
C SER A 364 -7.07 -12.04 9.63
N LEU A 365 -5.91 -12.20 8.99
CA LEU A 365 -4.64 -11.66 9.48
C LEU A 365 -4.10 -10.56 8.57
N LEU A 366 -3.86 -9.38 9.14
CA LEU A 366 -3.19 -8.26 8.51
C LEU A 366 -1.72 -8.26 8.91
N TYR A 367 -0.84 -8.32 7.91
CA TYR A 367 0.60 -8.18 8.07
C TYR A 367 1.00 -6.78 7.64
N ILE A 368 1.76 -6.07 8.47
CA ILE A 368 2.22 -4.70 8.22
C ILE A 368 3.74 -4.68 8.33
N LEU A 369 4.42 -4.20 7.28
CA LEU A 369 5.86 -4.06 7.25
C LEU A 369 6.25 -2.62 7.57
N LEU A 370 6.91 -2.44 8.71
CA LEU A 370 7.52 -1.16 9.09
C LEU A 370 8.89 -1.03 8.46
N LYS A 371 9.21 0.18 7.99
CA LYS A 371 10.40 0.48 7.19
C LYS A 371 11.71 -0.03 7.80
N SER A 372 12.02 0.36 9.02
CA SER A 372 13.37 0.26 9.57
C SER A 372 13.46 0.38 11.11
N PRO A 373 12.53 -0.14 11.92
CA PRO A 373 12.64 0.01 13.38
C PRO A 373 13.72 -0.90 14.00
N ASP A 374 14.13 -1.98 13.34
CA ASP A 374 15.17 -2.90 13.86
C ASP A 374 16.57 -2.40 13.50
N THR A 375 17.23 -1.80 14.47
CA THR A 375 18.59 -1.26 14.37
C THR A 375 19.65 -2.16 15.02
N LEU A 376 19.25 -3.35 15.48
CA LEU A 376 20.06 -4.20 16.35
C LEU A 376 20.86 -5.25 15.58
N GLN A 377 20.47 -5.56 14.34
CA GLN A 377 21.09 -6.65 13.57
C GLN A 377 22.49 -6.31 13.05
N LYS A 378 22.70 -5.09 12.55
CA LYS A 378 23.95 -4.68 11.92
C LYS A 378 24.28 -3.22 12.23
N PRO A 379 25.57 -2.87 12.41
CA PRO A 379 25.98 -1.47 12.46
C PRO A 379 25.60 -0.74 11.16
N PHE A 380 25.03 0.45 11.30
CA PHE A 380 24.71 1.38 10.19
C PHE A 380 23.62 0.93 9.20
N GLU A 381 23.02 -0.25 9.38
CA GLU A 381 21.85 -0.68 8.63
C GLU A 381 20.63 -0.80 9.54
N LYS A 382 19.45 -0.54 8.99
CA LYS A 382 18.17 -0.73 9.68
C LYS A 382 17.33 -1.71 8.88
N ALA A 383 16.81 -2.73 9.56
CA ALA A 383 15.98 -3.76 8.97
C ALA A 383 14.49 -3.46 9.18
N PRO A 384 13.64 -3.81 8.20
CA PRO A 384 12.21 -3.73 8.39
C PRO A 384 11.73 -4.76 9.42
N LEU A 385 10.57 -4.48 10.01
CA LEU A 385 9.94 -5.33 11.02
C LEU A 385 8.52 -5.66 10.59
N MET A 386 8.12 -6.92 10.72
CA MET A 386 6.76 -7.35 10.40
C MET A 386 5.90 -7.33 11.66
N LEU A 387 4.78 -6.62 11.62
CA LEU A 387 3.72 -6.66 12.61
C LEU A 387 2.57 -7.51 12.10
N VAL A 388 1.88 -8.21 13.00
CA VAL A 388 0.72 -9.04 12.65
C VAL A 388 -0.45 -8.69 13.54
N TYR A 389 -1.59 -8.45 12.90
CA TYR A 389 -2.86 -8.16 13.55
C TYR A 389 -3.91 -9.18 13.11
N ARG A 390 -4.82 -9.51 14.03
CA ARG A 390 -6.02 -10.28 13.73
C ARG A 390 -7.22 -9.34 13.67
N LEU A 391 -7.95 -9.38 12.57
CA LEU A 391 -9.26 -8.74 12.50
C LEU A 391 -10.26 -9.56 13.32
N SER A 392 -10.87 -8.91 14.30
CA SER A 392 -12.01 -9.43 15.04
C SER A 392 -13.26 -8.66 14.61
N ASP A 393 -14.29 -9.37 14.19
CA ASP A 393 -15.61 -8.77 14.00
C ASP A 393 -16.28 -8.60 15.37
N HIS A 394 -16.73 -7.38 15.69
CA HIS A 394 -17.47 -7.14 16.93
C HIS A 394 -18.92 -7.69 16.94
N ASN A 395 -19.36 -8.31 15.84
CA ASN A 395 -20.69 -8.90 15.70
C ASN A 395 -20.59 -10.37 15.27
N ALA A 396 -20.36 -11.26 16.23
CA ALA A 396 -20.73 -12.67 16.14
C ALA A 396 -21.96 -12.92 17.02
#